data_AF-A0A2J9VJ35-F1
#
_entry.id   AF-A0A2J9VJ35-F1
#
_cell.length_a   1.000
_cell.length_b   1.000
_cell.length_c   1.000
_cell.angle_alpha   90.00
_cell.angle_beta   90.00
_cell.angle_gamma   90.00
#
_symmetry.space_group_name_H-M   'P 1'
#
loop_
_entity.id
_entity.type
_entity.pdbx_description
1 polymer ?
#
loop_
_entity_poly.entity_id
_entity_poly.type
_entity_poly.pdbx_seq_one_letter_code
_entity_poly.pdbx_strand_id
1 'polypeptide(L)'
;MKNKNARLELLHIQLELNNQRSQHMRHFIDQYYCYKHNFVTSTGKASWEKCLWNGHVSKAAMIEKDRKRVTKEHIIPLKVIVQELKQLAIEAEVSLDSIQKFIDDNLLFATITKEEDAKLRALKLNSSMPNGYYLPDNPLYKDKFGRYKLAGIELIERT
;
A
#
# COMPACT_ATOMS: atom_id res chain seq x y z
N MET A 1 8.90 -1.01 19.10
CA MET A 1 7.72 -1.48 18.35
C MET A 1 6.96 -2.52 19.18
N LYS A 2 5.66 -2.32 19.46
CA LYS A 2 4.90 -3.16 20.44
C LYS A 2 4.36 -4.49 19.88
N ASN A 3 4.39 -4.71 18.56
CA ASN A 3 3.88 -5.93 17.94
C ASN A 3 5.03 -6.83 17.44
N LYS A 4 5.21 -8.01 18.06
CA LYS A 4 6.24 -8.99 17.70
C LYS A 4 6.09 -9.48 16.25
N ASN A 5 4.86 -9.69 15.78
CA ASN A 5 4.61 -10.17 14.42
C ASN A 5 4.97 -9.11 13.37
N ALA A 6 4.66 -7.83 13.62
CA ALA A 6 5.11 -6.75 12.74
C ALA A 6 6.65 -6.73 12.61
N ARG A 7 7.38 -7.02 13.69
CA ARG A 7 8.86 -7.10 13.64
C ARG A 7 9.34 -8.28 12.80
N LEU A 8 8.69 -9.43 12.91
CA LEU A 8 9.02 -10.60 12.12
C LEU A 8 8.81 -10.33 10.63
N GLU A 9 7.73 -9.64 10.25
CA GLU A 9 7.51 -9.30 8.84
C GLU A 9 8.55 -8.32 8.30
N LEU A 10 9.01 -7.34 9.08
CA LEU A 10 10.13 -6.48 8.68
C LEU A 10 11.43 -7.27 8.49
N LEU A 11 11.69 -8.26 9.35
CA LEU A 11 12.85 -9.15 9.19
C LEU A 11 12.74 -9.99 7.91
N HIS A 12 11.56 -10.50 7.57
CA HIS A 12 11.35 -11.20 6.30
C HIS A 12 11.58 -10.28 5.09
N ILE A 13 11.09 -9.04 5.15
CA ILE A 13 11.34 -8.03 4.11
C ILE A 13 12.84 -7.77 3.96
N GLN A 14 13.54 -7.53 5.07
CA GLN A 14 14.98 -7.30 5.07
C GLN A 14 15.74 -8.49 4.46
N LEU A 15 15.36 -9.71 4.83
CA LEU A 15 15.98 -10.93 4.30
C LEU A 15 15.79 -11.05 2.79
N GLU A 16 14.59 -10.80 2.28
CA GLU A 16 14.31 -10.80 0.84
C GLU A 16 15.16 -9.75 0.11
N LEU A 17 15.20 -8.51 0.63
CA LEU A 17 15.97 -7.41 0.05
C LEU A 17 17.48 -7.71 0.01
N ASN A 18 18.04 -8.21 1.11
CA ASN A 18 19.46 -8.56 1.21
C ASN A 18 19.86 -9.68 0.24
N ASN A 19 18.91 -10.53 -0.16
CA ASN A 19 19.12 -11.58 -1.15
C ASN A 19 18.65 -11.20 -2.55
N GLN A 20 18.30 -9.92 -2.79
CA GLN A 20 17.78 -9.40 -4.05
C GLN A 20 16.52 -10.13 -4.55
N ARG A 21 15.77 -10.71 -3.61
CA ARG A 21 14.51 -11.43 -3.85
C ARG A 21 13.34 -10.50 -3.61
N SER A 22 12.22 -10.80 -4.27
CA SER A 22 10.99 -10.02 -4.09
C SER A 22 9.72 -10.82 -4.32
N GLN A 23 9.80 -12.16 -4.40
CA GLN A 23 8.66 -12.99 -4.79
C GLN A 23 7.54 -12.97 -3.74
N HIS A 24 7.91 -12.80 -2.45
CA HIS A 24 6.99 -12.87 -1.33
C HIS A 24 6.72 -11.50 -0.68
N MET A 25 7.23 -10.40 -1.25
CA MET A 25 7.13 -9.06 -0.65
C MET A 25 5.69 -8.64 -0.36
N ARG A 26 4.74 -8.99 -1.23
CA ARG A 26 3.31 -8.73 -0.99
C ARG A 26 2.85 -9.32 0.33
N HIS A 27 3.21 -10.58 0.60
CA HIS A 27 2.78 -11.27 1.80
C HIS A 27 3.29 -10.55 3.06
N PHE A 28 4.59 -10.24 3.11
CA PHE A 28 5.22 -9.64 4.27
C PHE A 28 4.81 -8.17 4.48
N ILE A 29 4.81 -7.36 3.41
CA ILE A 29 4.44 -5.93 3.48
C ILE A 29 2.99 -5.78 3.95
N ASP A 30 2.07 -6.57 3.40
CA ASP A 30 0.68 -6.40 3.72
C ASP A 30 0.31 -6.97 5.10
N GLN A 31 0.98 -8.06 5.53
CA GLN A 31 0.86 -8.56 6.91
C GLN A 31 1.45 -7.58 7.92
N TYR A 32 2.60 -6.97 7.61
CA TYR A 32 3.20 -5.92 8.42
C TYR A 32 2.18 -4.80 8.71
N TYR A 33 1.51 -4.31 7.67
CA TYR A 33 0.45 -3.30 7.81
C TYR A 33 -0.67 -3.79 8.73
N CYS A 34 -1.17 -5.00 8.51
CA CYS A 34 -2.23 -5.57 9.34
C CYS A 34 -1.83 -5.64 10.82
N TYR A 35 -0.61 -6.12 11.11
CA TYR A 35 -0.11 -6.22 12.48
C TYR A 35 0.12 -4.85 13.13
N LYS A 36 0.65 -3.88 12.37
CA LYS A 36 0.86 -2.52 12.86
C LYS A 36 -0.45 -1.85 13.27
N HIS A 37 -1.51 -2.03 12.48
CA HIS A 37 -2.82 -1.42 12.71
C HIS A 37 -3.78 -2.29 13.56
N ASN A 38 -3.28 -3.36 14.17
CA ASN A 38 -4.07 -4.32 14.97
C ASN A 38 -5.25 -4.96 14.19
N PHE A 39 -5.12 -5.05 12.87
CA PHE A 39 -6.02 -5.77 11.99
C PHE A 39 -5.71 -7.26 12.04
N VAL A 40 -6.06 -7.89 13.16
CA VAL A 40 -5.83 -9.32 13.41
C VAL A 40 -7.12 -10.08 13.68
N THR A 41 -7.16 -11.37 13.38
CA THR A 41 -8.25 -12.28 13.76
C THR A 41 -8.26 -12.53 15.27
N SER A 42 -9.30 -13.22 15.78
CA SER A 42 -9.33 -13.70 17.17
C SER A 42 -8.14 -14.61 17.53
N THR A 43 -7.58 -15.29 16.53
CA THR A 43 -6.39 -16.14 16.64
C THR A 43 -5.06 -15.38 16.45
N GLY A 44 -5.10 -14.05 16.34
CA GLY A 44 -3.91 -13.20 16.21
C GLY A 44 -3.24 -13.23 14.84
N LYS A 45 -3.89 -13.78 13.80
CA LYS A 45 -3.39 -13.78 12.41
C LYS A 45 -3.75 -12.48 11.70
N ALA A 46 -2.91 -12.01 10.78
CA ALA A 46 -3.22 -10.82 9.96
C ALA A 46 -4.58 -10.96 9.24
N SER A 47 -5.42 -9.94 9.35
CA SER A 47 -6.78 -9.91 8.82
C SER A 47 -6.95 -8.74 7.86
N TRP A 48 -6.70 -9.02 6.60
CA TRP A 48 -6.91 -8.12 5.48
C TRP A 48 -8.34 -7.59 5.35
N GLU A 49 -9.31 -8.37 5.80
CA GLU A 49 -10.71 -7.95 5.80
C GLU A 49 -10.94 -6.69 6.63
N LYS A 50 -10.22 -6.56 7.75
CA LYS A 50 -10.30 -5.40 8.63
C LYS A 50 -9.73 -4.13 8.01
N CYS A 51 -8.94 -4.21 6.93
CA CYS A 51 -8.50 -3.00 6.21
C CYS A 51 -9.64 -2.36 5.38
N LEU A 52 -10.74 -3.07 5.09
CA LEU A 52 -11.86 -2.47 4.34
C LEU A 52 -12.52 -1.36 5.16
N TRP A 53 -12.77 -0.23 4.51
CA TRP A 53 -13.34 0.99 5.08
C TRP A 53 -12.57 1.61 6.25
N ASN A 54 -11.32 1.20 6.49
CA ASN A 54 -10.41 1.83 7.44
C ASN A 54 -9.30 2.58 6.70
N GLY A 55 -8.97 3.80 7.14
CA GLY A 55 -8.06 4.69 6.41
C GLY A 55 -8.77 5.40 5.26
N HIS A 56 -8.21 5.41 4.06
CA HIS A 56 -8.81 6.11 2.93
C HIS A 56 -9.97 5.31 2.31
N VAL A 57 -11.07 5.99 1.98
CA VAL A 57 -12.25 5.41 1.37
C VAL A 57 -12.77 6.36 0.29
N SER A 58 -13.11 5.86 -0.90
CA SER A 58 -13.73 6.71 -1.92
C SER A 58 -15.15 7.12 -1.51
N LYS A 59 -15.62 8.27 -1.99
CA LYS A 59 -17.02 8.69 -1.79
C LYS A 59 -18.02 7.62 -2.23
N ALA A 60 -17.76 6.96 -3.36
CA ALA A 60 -18.64 5.91 -3.88
C ALA A 60 -18.59 4.64 -3.00
N ALA A 61 -17.40 4.22 -2.57
CA ALA A 61 -17.26 3.05 -1.69
C ALA A 61 -17.83 3.28 -0.28
N MET A 62 -17.90 4.54 0.16
CA MET A 62 -18.43 4.89 1.48
C MET A 62 -19.93 4.62 1.63
N ILE A 63 -20.70 4.83 0.56
CA ILE A 63 -22.14 4.57 0.54
C ILE A 63 -22.48 3.13 0.13
N GLU A 64 -21.50 2.38 -0.37
CA GLU A 64 -21.67 0.98 -0.76
C GLU A 64 -21.68 0.08 0.48
N LYS A 65 -22.76 -0.69 0.63
CA LYS A 65 -22.96 -1.63 1.75
C LYS A 65 -22.55 -3.05 1.38
N ASP A 66 -22.56 -3.38 0.09
CA ASP A 66 -22.15 -4.69 -0.39
C ASP A 66 -20.62 -4.80 -0.46
N ARG A 67 -20.06 -5.60 0.45
CA ARG A 67 -18.63 -5.95 0.50
C ARG A 67 -18.12 -6.52 -0.84
N LYS A 68 -18.98 -7.15 -1.63
CA LYS A 68 -18.61 -7.73 -2.94
C LYS A 68 -18.45 -6.67 -4.02
N ARG A 69 -18.88 -5.43 -3.80
CA ARG A 69 -18.79 -4.32 -4.77
C ARG A 69 -17.64 -3.37 -4.50
N VAL A 70 -16.95 -3.55 -3.37
CA VAL A 70 -15.74 -2.79 -3.03
C VAL A 70 -14.50 -3.68 -3.04
N THR A 71 -13.35 -3.04 -3.20
CA THR A 71 -12.04 -3.68 -3.10
C THR A 71 -11.07 -2.79 -2.33
N LYS A 72 -10.03 -3.43 -1.80
CA LYS A 72 -8.88 -2.74 -1.23
C LYS A 72 -7.87 -2.50 -2.33
N GLU A 73 -7.23 -1.36 -2.27
CA GLU A 73 -6.20 -0.95 -3.22
C GLU A 73 -5.06 -0.26 -2.48
N HIS A 74 -3.82 -0.59 -2.85
CA HIS A 74 -2.64 0.13 -2.39
C HIS A 74 -2.63 1.53 -2.99
N ILE A 75 -2.52 2.62 -2.23
CA ILE A 75 -2.54 3.99 -2.78
C ILE A 75 -1.35 4.25 -3.70
N ILE A 76 -0.13 3.98 -3.23
CA ILE A 76 1.02 3.78 -4.10
C ILE A 76 1.03 2.29 -4.46
N PRO A 77 1.01 1.90 -5.75
CA PRO A 77 0.99 0.49 -6.13
C PRO A 77 2.12 -0.29 -5.45
N LEU A 78 1.82 -1.48 -4.93
CA LEU A 78 2.82 -2.31 -4.25
C LEU A 78 4.08 -2.54 -5.11
N LYS A 79 3.91 -2.68 -6.43
CA LYS A 79 5.03 -2.82 -7.37
C LYS A 79 6.03 -1.66 -7.26
N VAL A 80 5.53 -0.43 -7.14
CA VAL A 80 6.35 0.78 -7.00
C VAL A 80 7.05 0.80 -5.64
N ILE A 81 6.34 0.50 -4.55
CA ILE A 81 6.91 0.38 -3.20
C ILE A 81 8.06 -0.64 -3.19
N VAL A 82 7.85 -1.83 -3.78
CA VAL A 82 8.87 -2.89 -3.84
C VAL A 82 10.06 -2.47 -4.70
N GLN A 83 9.84 -1.77 -5.82
CA GLN A 83 10.94 -1.27 -6.65
C GLN A 83 11.79 -0.24 -5.90
N GLU A 84 11.16 0.71 -5.19
CA GLU A 84 11.86 1.71 -4.39
C GLU A 84 12.62 1.06 -3.22
N LEU A 85 12.03 0.08 -2.51
CA LEU A 85 12.74 -0.68 -1.47
C LEU A 85 13.97 -1.43 -2.02
N LYS A 86 13.85 -2.04 -3.21
CA LYS A 86 14.98 -2.70 -3.86
C LYS A 86 16.09 -1.71 -4.22
N GLN A 87 15.72 -0.53 -4.69
CA GLN A 87 16.69 0.51 -5.03
C GLN A 87 17.44 1.00 -3.78
N LEU A 88 16.72 1.22 -2.67
CA LEU A 88 17.35 1.55 -1.38
C LEU A 88 18.34 0.47 -0.91
N ALA A 89 18.01 -0.81 -1.09
CA ALA A 89 18.88 -1.93 -0.72
C ALA A 89 20.12 -2.09 -1.63
N ILE A 90 20.09 -1.55 -2.85
CA ILE A 90 21.26 -1.50 -3.74
C ILE A 90 22.19 -0.35 -3.32
N GLU A 91 21.63 0.79 -2.95
CA GLU A 91 22.38 2.00 -2.61
C GLU A 91 23.07 1.93 -1.25
N ALA A 92 22.47 1.22 -0.29
CA ALA A 92 23.02 1.03 1.05
C ALA A 92 22.48 -0.22 1.73
N GLU A 93 23.16 -0.65 2.79
CA GLU A 93 22.61 -1.67 3.70
C GLU A 93 21.30 -1.14 4.33
N VAL A 94 20.19 -1.84 4.06
CA VAL A 94 18.87 -1.47 4.58
C VAL A 94 18.69 -1.99 6.02
N SER A 95 18.70 -1.07 6.97
CA SER A 95 18.36 -1.37 8.36
C SER A 95 16.84 -1.58 8.52
N LEU A 96 16.42 -2.34 9.54
CA LEU A 96 15.00 -2.50 9.85
C LEU A 96 14.28 -1.17 10.05
N ASP A 97 14.94 -0.19 10.67
CA ASP A 97 14.36 1.13 10.91
C ASP A 97 14.14 1.90 9.62
N SER A 98 15.07 1.79 8.66
CA SER A 98 14.92 2.39 7.33
C SER A 98 13.78 1.76 6.52
N ILE A 99 13.66 0.42 6.54
CA ILE A 99 12.58 -0.33 5.90
C ILE A 99 11.25 0.05 6.53
N GLN A 100 11.18 0.04 7.86
CA GLN A 100 9.98 0.42 8.60
C GLN A 100 9.56 1.84 8.22
N LYS A 101 10.47 2.80 8.31
CA LYS A 101 10.16 4.20 7.98
C LYS A 101 9.64 4.34 6.56
N PHE A 102 10.30 3.71 5.60
CA PHE A 102 9.88 3.75 4.20
C PHE A 102 8.48 3.18 3.99
N ILE A 103 8.20 2.00 4.57
CA ILE A 103 6.89 1.36 4.47
C ILE A 103 5.83 2.21 5.18
N ASP A 104 6.12 2.72 6.37
CA ASP A 104 5.20 3.54 7.15
C ASP A 104 4.79 4.83 6.43
N ASP A 105 5.73 5.44 5.69
CA ASP A 105 5.47 6.65 4.93
C ASP A 105 4.69 6.35 3.63
N ASN A 106 4.90 5.21 2.97
CA ASN A 106 4.43 4.98 1.60
C ASN A 106 3.30 3.95 1.45
N LEU A 107 3.16 3.04 2.42
CA LEU A 107 2.15 1.99 2.39
C LEU A 107 0.84 2.48 2.99
N LEU A 108 0.01 3.05 2.12
CA LEU A 108 -1.35 3.43 2.45
C LEU A 108 -2.34 2.57 1.64
N PHE A 109 -3.50 2.32 2.21
CA PHE A 109 -4.58 1.59 1.56
C PHE A 109 -5.80 2.49 1.39
N ALA A 110 -6.50 2.27 0.27
CA ALA A 110 -7.81 2.82 0.02
C ALA A 110 -8.83 1.69 -0.15
N THR A 111 -10.08 1.98 0.23
CA THR A 111 -11.24 1.20 -0.19
C THR A 111 -11.95 1.93 -1.32
N ILE A 112 -12.07 1.29 -2.48
CA ILE A 112 -12.70 1.83 -3.69
C ILE A 112 -13.74 0.84 -4.23
N THR A 113 -14.64 1.28 -5.10
CA THR A 113 -15.58 0.37 -5.77
C THR A 113 -14.88 -0.44 -6.87
N LYS A 114 -15.49 -1.56 -7.28
CA LYS A 114 -15.01 -2.34 -8.42
C LYS A 114 -15.02 -1.54 -9.73
N GLU A 115 -15.98 -0.64 -9.88
CA GLU A 115 -16.06 0.26 -11.04
C GLU A 115 -14.90 1.27 -11.03
N GLU A 116 -14.52 1.81 -9.87
CA GLU A 116 -13.36 2.69 -9.70
C GLU A 116 -12.03 1.96 -9.95
N ASP A 117 -11.90 0.74 -9.45
CA ASP A 117 -10.76 -0.15 -9.72
C ASP A 117 -10.64 -0.46 -11.23
N ALA A 118 -11.76 -0.69 -11.91
CA ALA A 118 -11.79 -0.83 -13.37
C ALA A 118 -11.35 0.47 -14.10
N LYS A 119 -11.70 1.66 -13.61
CA LYS A 119 -11.21 2.94 -14.15
C LYS A 119 -9.69 3.04 -14.04
N LEU A 120 -9.11 2.68 -12.88
CA LEU A 120 -7.64 2.66 -12.71
C LEU A 120 -6.97 1.71 -13.71
N ARG A 121 -7.55 0.53 -13.95
CA ARG A 121 -7.06 -0.41 -14.98
C ARG A 121 -7.16 0.16 -16.39
N ALA A 122 -8.27 0.80 -16.74
CA ALA A 122 -8.46 1.41 -18.05
C ALA A 122 -7.40 2.50 -18.34
N LEU A 123 -6.98 3.24 -17.30
CA LEU A 123 -5.90 4.21 -17.36
C LEU A 123 -4.49 3.59 -17.27
N LYS A 124 -4.37 2.26 -17.15
CA LYS A 124 -3.12 1.52 -16.92
C LYS A 124 -2.38 1.92 -15.63
N LEU A 125 -3.11 2.45 -14.66
CA LEU A 125 -2.61 2.91 -13.36
C LEU A 125 -2.81 1.89 -12.23
N ASN A 126 -3.28 0.68 -12.52
CA ASN A 126 -3.50 -0.37 -11.50
C ASN A 126 -2.19 -0.95 -10.91
N SER A 127 -1.04 -0.65 -11.51
CA SER A 127 0.27 -1.16 -11.05
C SER A 127 1.42 -0.18 -11.24
N SER A 128 1.11 1.07 -11.60
CA SER A 128 2.09 2.13 -11.86
C SER A 128 1.55 3.47 -11.35
N MET A 129 2.45 4.37 -10.96
CA MET A 129 2.10 5.77 -10.73
C MET A 129 2.05 6.52 -12.06
N PRO A 130 1.28 7.61 -12.16
CA PRO A 130 1.26 8.41 -13.39
C PRO A 130 2.63 9.04 -13.66
N ASN A 131 2.94 9.32 -14.92
CA ASN A 131 4.25 9.89 -15.32
C ASN A 131 4.63 11.13 -14.50
N GLY A 132 3.66 12.00 -14.22
CA GLY A 132 3.86 13.21 -13.40
C GLY A 132 4.38 12.94 -11.98
N TYR A 133 4.15 11.74 -11.42
CA TYR A 133 4.67 11.36 -10.12
C TYR A 133 6.21 11.41 -10.04
N TYR A 134 6.88 11.14 -11.15
CA TYR A 134 8.33 11.03 -11.23
C TYR A 134 9.03 12.32 -11.67
N LEU A 135 8.27 13.36 -12.08
CA LEU A 135 8.80 14.57 -12.71
C LEU A 135 8.76 15.76 -11.74
N PRO A 136 9.89 16.33 -11.30
CA PRO A 136 9.94 17.42 -10.30
C PRO A 136 9.06 18.64 -10.61
N ASP A 137 8.95 19.00 -11.89
CA ASP A 137 8.20 20.18 -12.35
C ASP A 137 6.69 19.90 -12.56
N ASN A 138 6.23 18.67 -12.30
CA ASN A 138 4.84 18.30 -12.50
C ASN A 138 4.01 18.51 -11.22
N PRO A 139 2.75 18.97 -11.32
CA PRO A 139 1.86 19.10 -10.16
C PRO A 139 1.60 17.80 -9.38
N LEU A 140 1.83 16.64 -10.02
CA LEU A 140 1.68 15.32 -9.40
C LEU A 140 2.99 14.78 -8.81
N TYR A 141 4.09 15.56 -8.80
CA TYR A 141 5.38 15.10 -8.31
C TYR A 141 5.30 14.56 -6.88
N LYS A 142 5.66 13.29 -6.69
CA LYS A 142 5.56 12.55 -5.42
C LYS A 142 4.16 12.54 -4.78
N ASP A 143 3.12 12.86 -5.54
CA ASP A 143 1.75 12.83 -5.07
C ASP A 143 1.23 11.39 -5.01
N LYS A 144 1.19 10.83 -3.80
CA LYS A 144 0.70 9.48 -3.51
C LYS A 144 -0.70 9.23 -4.06
N PHE A 145 -1.53 10.28 -4.14
CA PHE A 145 -2.92 10.20 -4.58
C PHE A 145 -3.11 10.48 -6.07
N GLY A 146 -2.02 10.69 -6.83
CA GLY A 146 -2.09 11.12 -8.24
C GLY A 146 -2.92 10.20 -9.13
N ARG A 147 -2.94 8.89 -8.88
CA ARG A 147 -3.76 7.92 -9.62
C ARG A 147 -5.26 8.20 -9.48
N TYR A 148 -5.69 8.50 -8.26
CA TYR A 148 -7.09 8.77 -7.94
C TYR A 148 -7.54 10.12 -8.50
N LYS A 149 -6.67 11.14 -8.41
CA LYS A 149 -6.92 12.46 -9.03
C LYS A 149 -7.15 12.34 -10.54
N LEU A 150 -6.30 11.61 -11.25
CA LEU A 150 -6.46 11.39 -12.70
C LEU A 150 -7.69 10.56 -13.06
N ALA A 151 -8.08 9.61 -12.20
CA ALA A 151 -9.27 8.79 -12.40
C ALA A 151 -10.58 9.48 -11.97
N GLY A 152 -10.51 10.69 -11.41
CA GLY A 152 -11.67 11.39 -10.84
C GLY A 152 -12.28 10.66 -9.64
N ILE A 153 -11.45 9.97 -8.86
CA ILE A 153 -11.84 9.25 -7.64
C ILE A 153 -11.50 10.12 -6.44
N GLU A 154 -12.52 10.51 -5.68
CA GLU A 154 -12.33 11.30 -4.48
C GLU A 154 -12.21 10.40 -3.25
N LEU A 155 -11.05 10.41 -2.61
CA LEU A 155 -10.76 9.67 -1.39
C LEU A 155 -10.93 10.57 -0.16
N ILE A 156 -11.56 10.02 0.87
CA ILE A 156 -11.75 10.65 2.18
C ILE A 156 -11.05 9.77 3.23
N GLU A 157 -10.34 10.39 4.15
CA GLU A 157 -9.71 9.68 5.27
C GLU A 157 -10.74 9.44 6.39
N ARG A 158 -10.85 8.18 6.83
CA ARG A 158 -11.57 7.81 8.06
C ARG A 158 -10.57 7.57 9.18
N THR A 159 -10.69 8.37 10.23
CA THR A 159 -10.19 8.08 11.58
C THR A 159 -11.08 7.08 12.29
#